data_AF-A0A538FLV2-F1
#
_entry.id   AF-A0A538FLV2-F1
#
_cell.length_a   1.000
_cell.length_b   1.000
_cell.length_c   1.000
_cell.angle_alpha   90.00
_cell.angle_beta   90.00
_cell.angle_gamma   90.00
#
_symmetry.space_group_name_H-M   'P 1'
#
loop_
_entity.id
_entity.type
_entity.pdbx_description
1 polymer ?
#
loop_
_entity_poly.entity_id
_entity_poly.type
_entity_poly.pdbx_seq_one_letter_code
_entity_poly.pdbx_strand_id
1 'polypeptide(L)'
;MPVATTAKISALRRDFKTGAALADLLGVNRSQVTRWLRGAGIDPLNAEKIDLLELVWSSARRLYAPEAARAWLFGSNPHLGDRRPIDLVRAGRAEELLRAIRAERAESFA
;
A
#
# COMPACT_ATOMS: atom_id res chain seq x y z
N MET A 1 -8.61 -16.37 -11.01
CA MET A 1 -7.23 -16.56 -10.51
C MET A 1 -6.81 -15.31 -9.76
N PRO A 2 -6.11 -15.41 -8.61
CA PRO A 2 -5.61 -14.23 -7.90
C PRO A 2 -4.63 -13.47 -8.79
N VAL A 3 -4.64 -12.15 -8.71
CA VAL A 3 -3.72 -11.29 -9.48
C VAL A 3 -2.29 -11.59 -9.06
N ALA A 4 -1.42 -11.89 -10.02
CA ALA A 4 -0.01 -12.14 -9.75
C ALA A 4 0.65 -10.94 -9.05
N THR A 5 1.46 -11.17 -8.02
CA THR A 5 2.13 -10.11 -7.24
C THR A 5 2.94 -9.17 -8.14
N THR A 6 3.60 -9.68 -9.18
CA THR A 6 4.33 -8.85 -10.16
C THR A 6 3.43 -7.87 -10.94
N ALA A 7 2.19 -8.27 -11.21
CA ALA A 7 1.21 -7.38 -11.84
C ALA A 7 0.79 -6.25 -10.87
N LYS A 8 0.63 -6.56 -9.58
CA LYS A 8 0.37 -5.57 -8.52
C LYS A 8 1.54 -4.57 -8.40
N ILE A 9 2.78 -5.05 -8.34
CA ILE A 9 3.99 -4.20 -8.35
C ILE A 9 3.97 -3.26 -9.56
N SER A 10 3.65 -3.77 -10.75
CA SER A 10 3.63 -2.97 -11.98
C SER A 10 2.55 -1.90 -11.96
N ALA A 11 1.36 -2.20 -11.40
CA ALA A 11 0.29 -1.23 -11.23
C ALA A 11 0.67 -0.15 -10.21
N LEU A 12 1.12 -0.54 -9.01
CA LEU A 12 1.56 0.39 -7.98
C LEU A 12 2.70 1.30 -8.47
N ARG A 13 3.65 0.77 -9.24
CA ARG A 13 4.73 1.58 -9.82
C ARG A 13 4.21 2.68 -10.74
N ARG A 14 3.14 2.43 -11.50
CA ARG A 14 2.51 3.45 -12.36
C ARG A 14 1.87 4.54 -11.50
N ASP A 15 1.12 4.13 -10.48
CA ASP A 15 0.41 5.07 -9.59
C ASP A 15 1.36 5.96 -8.79
N PHE A 16 2.50 5.40 -8.35
CA PHE A 16 3.53 6.13 -7.59
C PHE A 16 4.68 6.65 -8.47
N LYS A 17 4.51 6.61 -9.79
CA LYS A 17 5.40 7.14 -10.85
C LYS A 17 6.78 6.50 -10.98
N THR A 18 7.41 6.01 -9.90
CA THR A 18 8.77 5.43 -9.97
C THR A 18 8.93 4.16 -9.15
N GLY A 19 9.86 3.29 -9.59
CA GLY A 19 10.24 2.10 -8.81
C GLY A 19 10.98 2.43 -7.51
N ALA A 20 11.63 3.60 -7.43
CA ALA A 20 12.24 4.10 -6.19
C ALA A 20 11.16 4.44 -5.16
N ALA A 21 10.13 5.19 -5.57
CA ALA A 21 9.00 5.49 -4.69
C ALA A 21 8.31 4.21 -4.18
N LEU A 22 8.13 3.20 -5.03
CA LEU A 22 7.56 1.92 -4.58
C LEU A 22 8.47 1.18 -3.59
N ALA A 23 9.79 1.23 -3.80
CA ALA A 23 10.75 0.64 -2.86
C ALA A 23 10.67 1.33 -1.49
N ASP A 24 10.60 2.66 -1.49
CA ASP A 24 10.44 3.44 -0.26
C ASP A 24 9.13 3.09 0.46
N LEU A 25 8.02 2.98 -0.27
CA LEU A 25 6.71 2.60 0.29
C LEU A 25 6.77 1.26 1.02
N LEU A 26 7.42 0.27 0.41
CA LEU A 26 7.53 -1.09 0.95
C LEU A 26 8.65 -1.24 1.99
N GLY A 27 9.54 -0.26 2.12
CA GLY A 27 10.71 -0.32 2.99
C GLY A 27 11.76 -1.33 2.50
N VAL A 28 11.93 -1.44 1.18
CA VAL A 28 12.84 -2.41 0.54
C VAL A 28 13.86 -1.71 -0.34
N ASN A 29 14.92 -2.41 -0.76
CA ASN A 29 15.90 -1.83 -1.67
C ASN A 29 15.34 -1.73 -3.10
N ARG A 30 15.62 -0.63 -3.81
CA ARG A 30 15.23 -0.45 -5.22
C ARG A 30 15.64 -1.62 -6.13
N SER A 31 16.80 -2.22 -5.88
CA SER A 31 17.29 -3.38 -6.64
C SER A 31 16.39 -4.62 -6.48
N GLN A 32 15.73 -4.80 -5.32
CA GLN A 32 14.75 -5.86 -5.12
C GLN A 32 13.53 -5.66 -6.01
N VAL A 33 13.00 -4.43 -6.05
CA VAL A 33 11.86 -4.08 -6.94
C VAL A 33 12.22 -4.31 -8.41
N THR A 34 13.42 -3.93 -8.84
CA THR A 34 13.91 -4.21 -10.20
C THR A 34 13.99 -5.70 -10.49
N ARG A 35 14.47 -6.52 -9.54
CA ARG A 35 14.54 -7.98 -9.71
C ARG A 35 13.16 -8.62 -9.80
N TRP A 36 12.21 -8.23 -8.95
CA TRP A 36 10.84 -8.75 -8.99
C TRP A 36 10.14 -8.45 -10.32
N LEU A 37 10.34 -7.23 -10.84
CA LEU A 37 9.83 -6.84 -12.16
C LEU A 37 10.46 -7.65 -13.32
N ARG A 38 11.62 -8.25 -13.11
CA ARG A 38 12.29 -9.16 -14.06
C ARG A 38 11.93 -10.63 -13.84
N GLY A 39 10.96 -10.92 -12.98
CA GLY A 39 10.48 -12.28 -12.71
C GLY A 39 11.27 -13.04 -11.63
N ALA A 40 12.12 -12.36 -10.86
CA ALA A 40 12.70 -12.99 -9.67
C ALA A 40 11.59 -13.31 -8.66
N GLY A 41 11.76 -14.42 -7.92
CA GLY A 41 10.87 -14.79 -6.83
C GLY A 41 10.72 -13.68 -5.79
N ILE A 42 9.52 -13.57 -5.24
CA ILE A 42 9.17 -12.66 -4.16
C ILE A 42 8.93 -13.53 -2.94
N ASP A 43 9.62 -13.26 -1.84
CA ASP A 43 9.39 -14.00 -0.60
C ASP A 43 7.99 -13.70 -0.02
N PRO A 44 7.42 -14.61 0.77
CA PRO A 44 6.06 -14.46 1.29
C PRO A 44 5.82 -13.16 2.07
N LEU A 45 6.81 -12.68 2.84
CA LEU A 45 6.68 -11.47 3.65
C LEU A 45 6.56 -10.23 2.77
N ASN A 46 7.38 -10.11 1.73
CA ASN A 46 7.28 -9.00 0.78
C ASN A 46 6.01 -9.12 -0.08
N ALA A 47 5.58 -10.33 -0.45
CA ALA A 47 4.32 -10.53 -1.15
C ALA A 47 3.13 -10.03 -0.33
N GLU A 48 3.10 -10.32 0.97
CA GLU A 48 2.07 -9.84 1.90
C GLU A 48 2.05 -8.31 2.01
N LYS A 49 3.22 -7.66 2.11
CA LYS A 49 3.32 -6.19 2.13
C LYS A 49 2.80 -5.55 0.84
N ILE A 50 3.09 -6.17 -0.32
CA ILE A 50 2.61 -5.70 -1.62
C ILE A 50 1.09 -5.82 -1.69
N ASP A 51 0.53 -6.93 -1.22
CA ASP A 51 -0.91 -7.17 -1.19
C ASP A 51 -1.61 -6.18 -0.26
N LEU A 52 -1.02 -5.91 0.91
CA LEU A 52 -1.54 -4.93 1.85
C LEU A 52 -1.48 -3.51 1.28
N LEU A 53 -0.39 -3.12 0.64
CA LEU A 53 -0.27 -1.81 -0.01
C LEU A 53 -1.32 -1.64 -1.13
N GLU A 54 -1.52 -2.66 -1.95
CA GLU A 54 -2.53 -2.66 -3.02
C GLU A 54 -3.95 -2.50 -2.47
N LEU A 55 -4.28 -3.24 -1.41
CA LEU A 55 -5.58 -3.15 -0.76
C LEU A 55 -5.84 -1.78 -0.14
N VAL A 56 -4.85 -1.25 0.57
CA VAL A 56 -4.94 0.06 1.23
C VAL A 56 -5.07 1.17 0.18
N TRP A 57 -4.23 1.15 -0.85
CA TRP A 57 -4.25 2.15 -1.91
C TRP A 57 -5.55 2.11 -2.71
N SER A 58 -6.00 0.93 -3.14
CA SER A 58 -7.25 0.78 -3.87
C SER A 58 -8.47 1.19 -3.03
N SER A 59 -8.45 0.92 -1.72
CA SER A 59 -9.50 1.36 -0.80
C SER A 59 -9.52 2.87 -0.63
N ALA A 60 -8.37 3.50 -0.39
CA ALA A 60 -8.27 4.96 -0.27
C ALA A 60 -8.70 5.66 -1.57
N ARG A 61 -8.34 5.11 -2.73
CA ARG A 61 -8.74 5.65 -4.05
C ARG A 61 -10.23 5.55 -4.36
N ARG A 62 -10.98 4.69 -3.65
CA ARG A 62 -12.45 4.63 -3.75
C ARG A 62 -13.14 5.67 -2.89
N LEU A 63 -12.47 6.16 -1.84
CA LEU A 63 -13.00 7.17 -0.92
C LEU A 63 -12.58 8.58 -1.33
N TYR A 64 -11.36 8.72 -1.85
CA TYR A 64 -10.75 10.02 -2.08
C TYR A 64 -10.19 10.20 -3.49
N ALA A 65 -10.15 11.46 -3.93
CA ALA A 65 -9.36 11.89 -5.08
C ALA A 65 -7.87 11.49 -4.91
N PRO A 66 -7.09 11.34 -5.99
CA PRO A 66 -5.72 10.81 -5.93
C PRO A 66 -4.83 11.53 -4.90
N GLU A 67 -4.91 12.85 -4.85
CA GLU A 67 -4.12 13.72 -3.98
C GLU A 67 -4.49 13.52 -2.51
N ALA A 68 -5.79 13.41 -2.22
CA ALA A 68 -6.30 13.16 -0.88
C ALA A 68 -6.03 11.72 -0.41
N ALA A 69 -6.14 10.72 -1.29
CA ALA A 69 -5.72 9.34 -0.98
C ALA A 69 -4.23 9.27 -0.65
N ARG A 70 -3.41 10.07 -1.36
CA ARG A 70 -1.99 10.22 -1.07
C ARG A 70 -1.77 10.86 0.30
N ALA A 71 -2.45 11.98 0.58
CA ALA A 71 -2.39 12.66 1.87
C ALA A 71 -2.80 11.73 3.02
N TRP A 72 -3.83 10.91 2.83
CA TRP A 72 -4.25 9.91 3.80
C TRP A 72 -3.18 8.85 4.07
N LEU A 73 -2.56 8.31 3.01
CA LEU A 73 -1.54 7.25 3.13
C LEU A 73 -0.28 7.71 3.89
N PHE A 74 0.12 8.98 3.72
CA PHE A 74 1.31 9.56 4.33
C PHE A 74 1.03 10.46 5.54
N GLY A 75 -0.22 10.79 5.81
CA GLY A 75 -0.65 11.66 6.90
C GLY A 75 -0.85 10.90 8.20
N SER A 76 -0.98 11.66 9.30
CA SER A 76 -1.39 11.10 10.59
C SER A 76 -2.84 10.60 10.49
N ASN A 77 -3.11 9.38 10.94
CA ASN A 77 -4.46 8.82 10.95
C ASN A 77 -4.93 8.58 12.41
N PRO A 78 -6.02 9.24 12.86
CA PRO A 78 -6.56 9.08 14.22
C PRO A 78 -6.96 7.64 14.56
N HIS A 79 -7.51 6.89 13.59
CA HIS A 79 -7.88 5.48 13.79
C HIS A 79 -6.67 4.55 13.95
N LEU A 80 -5.46 5.03 13.65
CA LEU A 80 -4.21 4.30 13.80
C LEU A 80 -3.37 4.79 14.99
N GLY A 81 -3.94 5.61 15.87
CA GLY A 81 -3.23 6.23 16.99
C GLY A 81 -2.14 7.18 16.51
N ASP A 82 -2.52 8.08 15.59
CA ASP A 82 -1.67 9.12 14.99
C ASP A 82 -0.43 8.60 14.25
N ARG A 83 -0.47 7.33 13.84
CA ARG A 83 0.53 6.74 12.95
C ARG A 83 0.11 6.88 11.49
N ARG A 84 1.11 6.92 10.62
CA ARG A 84 0.88 6.96 9.17
C ARG A 84 0.51 5.56 8.66
N PRO A 85 -0.54 5.42 7.82
CA PRO A 85 -0.90 4.13 7.25
C PRO A 85 0.26 3.43 6.52
N ILE A 86 1.12 4.18 5.83
CA ILE A 86 2.27 3.59 5.13
C ILE A 86 3.27 2.88 6.06
N ASP A 87 3.45 3.37 7.30
CA ASP A 87 4.37 2.73 8.24
C ASP A 87 3.80 1.40 8.74
N LEU A 88 2.47 1.30 8.86
CA LEU A 88 1.79 0.05 9.18
C LEU A 88 1.86 -0.94 8.02
N VAL A 89 1.82 -0.48 6.76
CA VAL A 89 2.04 -1.34 5.58
C VAL A 89 3.43 -1.95 5.65
N ARG A 90 4.47 -1.14 5.91
CA ARG A 90 5.86 -1.61 6.05
C ARG A 90 6.03 -2.61 7.19
N ALA A 91 5.29 -2.42 8.27
CA ALA A 91 5.30 -3.29 9.45
C ALA A 91 4.37 -4.52 9.34
N GLY A 92 3.64 -4.69 8.23
CA GLY A 92 2.71 -5.81 8.04
C GLY A 92 1.51 -5.80 8.99
N ARG A 93 1.10 -4.63 9.50
CA ARG A 93 0.02 -4.49 10.50
C ARG A 93 -1.36 -4.48 9.84
N ALA A 94 -1.71 -5.60 9.20
CA ALA A 94 -2.89 -5.71 8.35
C ALA A 94 -4.21 -5.44 9.09
N GLU A 95 -4.39 -5.99 10.29
CA GLU A 95 -5.64 -5.86 11.05
C GLU A 95 -6.00 -4.40 11.38
N GLU A 96 -5.00 -3.61 11.79
CA GLU A 96 -5.18 -2.20 12.11
C GLU A 96 -5.53 -1.38 10.86
N LEU A 97 -4.86 -1.66 9.74
CA LEU A 97 -5.15 -1.00 8.47
C LEU A 97 -6.56 -1.32 7.97
N LEU A 98 -6.99 -2.58 8.08
CA LEU A 98 -8.34 -2.99 7.73
C LEU A 98 -9.38 -2.30 8.61
N ARG A 99 -9.11 -2.16 9.91
CA ARG A 99 -9.98 -1.43 10.84
C ARG A 99 -10.09 0.04 10.47
N ALA A 100 -8.97 0.70 10.19
CA ALA A 100 -8.97 2.09 9.74
C ALA A 100 -9.77 2.26 8.44
N ILE A 101 -9.55 1.43 7.41
CA ILE A 101 -10.32 1.49 6.16
C ILE A 101 -11.83 1.35 6.40
N ARG A 102 -12.24 0.48 7.33
CA ARG A 102 -13.66 0.32 7.68
C ARG A 102 -14.21 1.56 8.37
N ALA A 103 -13.45 2.19 9.25
CA ALA A 103 -13.83 3.44 9.91
C ALA A 103 -13.99 4.59 8.90
N GLU A 104 -13.01 4.79 8.01
CA GLU A 104 -13.07 5.82 6.96
C GLU A 104 -14.29 5.64 6.04
N ARG A 105 -14.62 4.39 5.71
CA ARG A 105 -15.83 4.07 4.93
C ARG A 105 -17.08 4.45 5.70
N ALA A 106 -17.18 4.10 6.98
CA ALA A 106 -18.35 4.41 7.80
C ALA A 106 -18.56 5.93 7.93
N GLU A 107 -17.49 6.70 8.08
CA GLU A 107 -17.55 8.17 8.14
C GLU A 107 -17.90 8.80 6.79
N SER A 108 -17.44 8.22 5.67
CA SER A 108 -17.75 8.74 4.33
C SER A 108 -19.22 8.58 3.91
N PHE A 109 -20.00 7.73 4.61
CA PHE A 109 -21.42 7.49 4.34
C PHE A 109 -22.35 8.12 5.38
N ALA A 110 -21.81 8.78 6.41
CA ALA A 110 -22.56 9.49 7.44
C ALA A 110 -22.83 10.95 7.03
#